data_AF-A0A8H7C8V6-F1
#
_entry.id   AF-A0A8H7C8V6-F1
#
_cell.length_a   1.000
_cell.length_b   1.000
_cell.length_c   1.000
_cell.angle_alpha   90.00
_cell.angle_beta   90.00
_cell.angle_gamma   90.00
#
_symmetry.space_group_name_H-M   'P 1'
#
loop_
_entity.id
_entity.type
_entity.pdbx_description
1 polymer ?
#
loop_
_entity_poly.entity_id
_entity_poly.type
_entity_poly.pdbx_seq_one_letter_code
_entity_poly.pdbx_strand_id
1 'polypeptide(L)'
;MSQTREPSPSRENSPLSEDEDESLLALQIRAFLEASEDVDIDRETIEDLMRVLSDHQERKDSTVDAEGIPDDQTISQEDQPSSEEAEWTKQEVKQMLHHLKEYGSSSFIDKYVLERSIPITRLVEALGVSLCPELRTLRPQTLLYFLKVAMSHELRMRDRVGSYNTIEDAVKLIQGSRRIMILTGAGISVSCGIPDFRSRDGLYASIKARGEYELDDPQQMFDIQYFKDDPAVFYSFASQIYPSNFIPSPCHRFIKCVEDKGKLLRNYTQNIDTLETLAGVRRVLQCHGSFATATCLQCHRKVPGTEIETEILSRKVPLCLVCNPSKPQPKKRKQTRKQAKGQWDSDADDESDAPAYPPGIMKPDITFFGEKLDDQFDHALIEDRNQVDLLIVIGTSLKVSPVAEIIYHIPHSVPQILINKTPIRHINPDIILLGDADAIILYLCEELGWEVPSPETNCAKATSSDSVDQSELLEVNHKKRPLTVSDIHKRPTQVGNSYVWLFDGAEGGTWVQDLERGSSCIQGSSCSSSGSAEDVATNGFNQREAKKPKIDH
;
A
#
# COMPACT_ATOMS: atom_id res chain seq x y z
N MET A 1 75.28 6.99 34.21
CA MET A 1 74.41 6.74 33.04
C MET A 1 73.02 6.42 33.57
N SER A 2 72.03 7.03 32.94
CA SER A 2 70.73 7.50 33.46
C SER A 2 69.75 6.44 33.97
N GLN A 3 69.07 6.79 35.05
CA GLN A 3 67.91 6.13 35.64
C GLN A 3 66.59 6.50 34.91
N THR A 4 65.68 5.52 34.85
CA THR A 4 64.20 5.58 34.97
C THR A 4 63.39 6.72 34.34
N ARG A 5 62.43 6.35 33.47
CA ARG A 5 61.06 6.91 33.40
C ARG A 5 60.12 5.93 32.69
N GLU A 6 59.11 5.44 33.41
CA GLU A 6 57.93 4.79 32.84
C GLU A 6 57.05 5.82 32.12
N PRO A 7 56.32 5.45 31.05
CA PRO A 7 55.17 6.23 30.59
C PRO A 7 53.86 5.59 31.06
N SER A 8 53.00 6.43 31.64
CA SER A 8 51.60 6.24 32.00
C SER A 8 50.69 5.90 30.82
N PRO A 9 49.54 5.20 31.02
CA PRO A 9 48.57 4.96 29.95
C PRO A 9 47.68 6.20 29.77
N SER A 10 47.82 6.89 28.64
CA SER A 10 46.85 7.87 28.16
C SER A 10 45.64 7.16 27.57
N ARG A 11 44.46 7.39 28.15
CA ARG A 11 43.16 7.08 27.54
C ARG A 11 42.97 8.00 26.33
N GLU A 12 43.04 7.44 25.12
CA GLU A 12 42.47 8.08 23.94
C GLU A 12 41.06 7.50 23.74
N ASN A 13 40.06 8.26 24.20
CA ASN A 13 38.71 8.18 23.64
C ASN A 13 38.79 8.87 22.27
N SER A 14 38.74 8.11 21.18
CA SER A 14 38.46 8.67 19.86
C SER A 14 36.98 9.07 19.80
N PRO A 15 36.62 10.33 19.51
CA PRO A 15 35.25 10.68 19.21
C PRO A 15 34.85 10.04 17.87
N LEU A 16 33.68 9.41 17.85
CA LEU A 16 32.99 9.02 16.62
C LEU A 16 32.82 10.29 15.76
N SER A 17 33.08 10.17 14.46
CA SER A 17 33.08 11.29 13.52
C SER A 17 31.69 11.88 13.32
N GLU A 18 31.59 13.21 13.32
CA GLU A 18 30.36 14.01 13.10
C GLU A 18 29.57 13.60 11.84
N ASP A 19 30.24 12.99 10.85
CA ASP A 19 29.63 12.47 9.60
C ASP A 19 28.67 11.26 9.82
N GLU A 20 28.83 10.48 10.90
CA GLU A 20 27.93 9.35 11.20
C GLU A 20 26.60 9.81 11.85
N ASP A 21 26.66 10.87 12.68
CA ASP A 21 25.48 11.47 13.32
C ASP A 21 24.61 12.24 12.33
N GLU A 22 25.21 12.92 11.34
CA GLU A 22 24.46 13.62 10.28
C GLU A 22 23.68 12.64 9.38
N SER A 23 24.23 11.42 9.18
CA SER A 23 23.58 10.32 8.45
C SER A 23 22.40 9.70 9.22
N LEU A 24 22.56 9.48 10.54
CA LEU A 24 21.51 8.94 11.40
C LEU A 24 20.34 9.93 11.58
N LEU A 25 20.65 11.21 11.76
CA LEU A 25 19.64 12.26 11.85
C LEU A 25 18.85 12.41 10.55
N ALA A 26 19.52 12.37 9.39
CA ALA A 26 18.85 12.39 8.09
C ALA A 26 17.93 11.17 7.89
N LEU A 27 18.35 9.99 8.37
CA LEU A 27 17.53 8.79 8.37
C LEU A 27 16.31 8.93 9.28
N GLN A 28 16.47 9.45 10.48
CA GLN A 28 15.38 9.69 11.43
C GLN A 28 14.38 10.73 10.92
N ILE A 29 14.86 11.84 10.34
CA ILE A 29 14.01 12.88 9.74
C ILE A 29 13.24 12.31 8.55
N ARG A 30 13.91 11.57 7.67
CA ARG A 30 13.24 10.95 6.52
C ARG A 30 12.19 9.94 6.97
N ALA A 31 12.52 9.11 7.94
CA ALA A 31 11.60 8.12 8.48
C ALA A 31 10.39 8.76 9.19
N PHE A 32 10.61 9.91 9.84
CA PHE A 32 9.56 10.76 10.41
C PHE A 32 8.68 11.39 9.32
N LEU A 33 9.26 11.94 8.25
CA LEU A 33 8.51 12.50 7.13
C LEU A 33 7.68 11.43 6.42
N GLU A 34 8.27 10.26 6.15
CA GLU A 34 7.55 9.11 5.62
C GLU A 34 6.44 8.66 6.58
N ALA A 35 6.59 8.80 7.91
CA ALA A 35 5.56 8.45 8.91
C ALA A 35 4.42 9.47 8.98
N SER A 36 4.71 10.71 8.66
CA SER A 36 3.73 11.79 8.68
C SER A 36 2.72 11.72 7.54
N GLU A 37 3.05 11.03 6.45
CA GLU A 37 2.11 10.82 5.32
C GLU A 37 0.91 9.94 5.72
N ASP A 38 1.09 9.03 6.68
CA ASP A 38 0.08 8.05 7.11
C ASP A 38 -0.72 8.52 8.35
N VAL A 39 -0.43 9.70 8.89
CA VAL A 39 -1.08 10.23 10.09
C VAL A 39 -1.84 11.50 9.74
N ASP A 40 -3.17 11.44 9.81
CA ASP A 40 -4.02 12.60 9.61
C ASP A 40 -3.63 13.74 10.55
N ILE A 41 -3.32 14.89 9.95
CA ILE A 41 -3.04 16.12 10.66
C ILE A 41 -4.29 17.00 10.68
N ASP A 42 -4.77 17.33 11.87
CA ASP A 42 -5.92 18.21 12.02
C ASP A 42 -5.52 19.68 11.78
N ARG A 43 -6.50 20.49 11.39
CA ARG A 43 -6.30 21.91 11.08
C ARG A 43 -5.67 22.69 12.23
N GLU A 44 -6.05 22.38 13.47
CA GLU A 44 -5.53 23.08 14.64
C GLU A 44 -4.05 22.75 14.85
N THR A 45 -3.65 21.50 14.61
CA THR A 45 -2.25 21.06 14.61
C THR A 45 -1.44 21.78 13.53
N ILE A 46 -1.99 21.96 12.32
CA ILE A 46 -1.33 22.75 11.26
C ILE A 46 -1.08 24.19 11.72
N GLU A 47 -2.11 24.83 12.30
CA GLU A 47 -2.01 26.22 12.78
C GLU A 47 -0.93 26.37 13.87
N ASP A 48 -0.82 25.42 14.80
CA ASP A 48 0.23 25.39 15.83
C ASP A 48 1.63 25.28 15.22
N LEU A 49 1.82 24.38 14.24
CA LEU A 49 3.11 24.20 13.57
C LEU A 49 3.50 25.44 12.74
N MET A 50 2.54 26.02 12.03
CA MET A 50 2.77 27.24 11.24
C MET A 50 3.21 28.41 12.14
N ARG A 51 2.60 28.58 13.33
CA ARG A 51 3.01 29.61 14.29
C ARG A 51 4.47 29.46 14.70
N VAL A 52 4.91 28.25 15.01
CA VAL A 52 6.32 27.98 15.38
C VAL A 52 7.26 28.33 14.22
N LEU A 53 6.90 27.99 12.98
CA LEU A 53 7.70 28.32 11.80
C LEU A 53 7.77 29.84 11.54
N SER A 54 6.65 30.55 11.71
CA SER A 54 6.60 32.01 11.58
C SER A 54 7.45 32.71 12.65
N ASP A 55 7.36 32.28 13.91
CA ASP A 55 8.16 32.82 15.01
C ASP A 55 9.66 32.60 14.78
N HIS A 56 10.05 31.48 14.15
CA HIS A 56 11.44 31.21 13.77
C HIS A 56 11.92 32.03 12.56
N GLN A 57 11.05 32.33 11.59
CA GLN A 57 11.37 33.22 10.46
C GLN A 57 11.54 34.66 10.92
N GLU A 58 10.67 35.17 11.79
CA GLU A 58 10.80 36.52 12.36
C GLU A 58 12.10 36.69 13.17
N ARG A 59 12.50 35.66 13.94
CA ARG A 59 13.78 35.68 14.66
C ARG A 59 15.00 35.67 13.71
N LYS A 60 14.94 34.97 12.57
CA LYS A 60 16.03 34.99 11.58
C LYS A 60 16.11 36.32 10.82
N ASP A 61 14.97 36.91 10.43
CA ASP A 61 14.93 38.20 9.72
C ASP A 61 15.32 39.38 10.62
N SER A 62 15.18 39.25 11.95
CA SER A 62 15.66 40.28 12.90
C SER A 62 17.19 40.31 13.11
N THR A 63 17.94 39.38 12.50
CA THR A 63 19.42 39.27 12.68
C THR A 63 20.25 39.70 11.46
N VAL A 64 19.62 40.28 10.43
CA VAL A 64 20.32 40.82 9.25
C VAL A 64 20.23 42.35 9.27
N ASP A 65 20.84 42.99 10.27
CA ASP A 65 21.32 44.38 10.20
C ASP A 65 21.96 44.79 11.55
N ALA A 66 23.24 44.50 11.73
CA ALA A 66 24.20 45.35 12.45
C ALA A 66 25.59 44.69 12.51
N GLU A 67 26.52 45.20 11.72
CA GLU A 67 27.94 45.16 12.09
C GLU A 67 28.13 45.94 13.40
N GLY A 68 28.57 45.26 14.45
CA GLY A 68 28.94 45.89 15.71
C GLY A 68 29.21 44.85 16.80
N ILE A 69 30.48 44.58 17.06
CA ILE A 69 30.93 43.88 18.28
C ILE A 69 30.61 44.80 19.48
N PRO A 70 29.94 44.28 20.53
CA PRO A 70 30.55 44.42 21.86
C PRO A 70 30.38 43.22 22.81
N ASP A 71 31.52 42.87 23.39
CA ASP A 71 31.84 42.52 24.78
C ASP A 71 31.05 41.50 25.63
N ASP A 72 31.89 40.66 26.24
CA ASP A 72 31.75 39.77 27.39
C ASP A 72 30.81 40.29 28.50
N GLN A 73 29.62 39.68 28.62
CA GLN A 73 28.86 39.60 29.87
C GLN A 73 28.12 38.26 29.99
N THR A 74 28.72 37.37 30.80
CA THR A 74 28.04 36.42 31.70
C THR A 74 26.78 35.74 31.16
N ILE A 75 26.97 34.56 30.58
CA ILE A 75 25.93 33.53 30.44
C ILE A 75 25.42 33.20 31.84
N SER A 76 24.24 33.72 32.17
CA SER A 76 23.47 33.29 33.33
C SER A 76 23.00 31.86 33.06
N GLN A 77 23.60 30.93 33.79
CA GLN A 77 23.14 29.56 33.94
C GLN A 77 21.80 29.53 34.70
N GLU A 78 20.69 29.92 34.08
CA GLU A 78 19.37 29.73 34.68
C GLU A 78 18.36 29.37 33.60
N ASP A 79 18.32 28.08 33.27
CA ASP A 79 17.08 27.31 33.02
C ASP A 79 17.44 25.84 32.78
N GLN A 80 18.02 25.20 33.82
CA GLN A 80 17.85 23.76 33.97
C GLN A 80 16.47 23.55 34.60
N PRO A 81 15.52 22.86 33.95
CA PRO A 81 14.35 22.39 34.65
C PRO A 81 14.82 21.41 35.75
N SER A 82 14.69 21.86 36.98
CA SER A 82 14.93 21.09 38.20
C SER A 82 13.85 20.02 38.35
N SER A 83 14.10 18.85 37.77
CA SER A 83 13.56 17.58 38.26
C SER A 83 14.46 16.48 37.74
N GLU A 84 15.07 15.72 38.66
CA GLU A 84 15.66 14.41 38.39
C GLU A 84 14.57 13.46 37.89
N GLU A 85 14.12 13.64 36.64
CA GLU A 85 13.24 12.70 35.98
C GLU A 85 14.12 11.60 35.38
N ALA A 86 14.14 10.45 36.06
CA ALA A 86 14.96 9.30 35.68
C ALA A 86 14.87 9.01 34.18
N GLU A 87 16.02 8.89 33.51
CA GLU A 87 16.08 8.41 32.12
C GLU A 87 15.40 7.06 32.00
N TRP A 88 14.69 6.83 30.88
CA TRP A 88 14.04 5.56 30.62
C TRP A 88 15.07 4.43 30.63
N THR A 89 14.80 3.38 31.41
CA THR A 89 15.65 2.19 31.33
C THR A 89 15.41 1.50 29.98
N LYS A 90 16.46 0.86 29.43
CA LYS A 90 16.36 0.07 28.20
C LYS A 90 15.24 -0.98 28.25
N GLN A 91 14.96 -1.51 29.45
CA GLN A 91 13.93 -2.52 29.67
C GLN A 91 12.52 -1.92 29.60
N GLU A 92 12.29 -0.71 30.13
CA GLU A 92 11.00 -0.03 30.03
C GLU A 92 10.68 0.34 28.58
N VAL A 93 11.65 0.92 27.85
CA VAL A 93 11.48 1.21 26.42
C VAL A 93 11.14 -0.05 25.64
N LYS A 94 11.86 -1.16 25.90
CA LYS A 94 11.58 -2.45 25.27
C LYS A 94 10.17 -2.96 25.57
N GLN A 95 9.66 -2.79 26.79
CA GLN A 95 8.29 -3.16 27.15
C GLN A 95 7.25 -2.28 26.45
N MET A 96 7.52 -0.98 26.32
CA MET A 96 6.65 -0.03 25.63
C MET A 96 6.57 -0.36 24.13
N LEU A 97 7.72 -0.58 23.48
CA LEU A 97 7.79 -1.01 22.09
C LEU A 97 7.12 -2.35 21.88
N HIS A 98 7.33 -3.33 22.77
CA HIS A 98 6.63 -4.61 22.69
C HIS A 98 5.11 -4.43 22.80
N HIS A 99 4.63 -3.60 23.73
CA HIS A 99 3.20 -3.33 23.85
C HIS A 99 2.63 -2.65 22.60
N LEU A 100 3.35 -1.67 22.04
CA LEU A 100 2.96 -1.01 20.79
C LEU A 100 2.87 -2.01 19.63
N LYS A 101 3.93 -2.80 19.42
CA LYS A 101 4.03 -3.77 18.32
C LYS A 101 3.02 -4.92 18.42
N GLU A 102 2.61 -5.28 19.63
CA GLU A 102 1.63 -6.36 19.83
C GLU A 102 0.18 -5.82 19.82
N TYR A 103 -0.11 -4.79 20.60
CA TYR A 103 -1.49 -4.34 20.86
C TYR A 103 -1.90 -3.10 20.07
N GLY A 104 -0.95 -2.41 19.43
CA GLY A 104 -1.21 -1.27 18.54
C GLY A 104 -1.26 0.08 19.24
N SER A 105 -1.39 1.13 18.43
CA SER A 105 -1.34 2.53 18.88
C SER A 105 -2.48 2.91 19.82
N SER A 106 -3.72 2.45 19.55
CA SER A 106 -4.87 2.75 20.42
C SER A 106 -4.67 2.21 21.84
N SER A 107 -4.30 0.92 21.97
CA SER A 107 -4.00 0.31 23.27
C SER A 107 -2.81 0.99 23.96
N PHE A 108 -1.82 1.44 23.19
CA PHE A 108 -0.68 2.17 23.73
C PHE A 108 -1.11 3.53 24.31
N ILE A 109 -1.92 4.30 23.59
CA ILE A 109 -2.46 5.58 24.08
C ILE A 109 -3.29 5.35 25.34
N ASP A 110 -4.22 4.40 25.32
CA ASP A 110 -5.09 4.10 26.46
C ASP A 110 -4.26 3.78 27.70
N LYS A 111 -3.26 2.89 27.58
CA LYS A 111 -2.43 2.46 28.70
C LYS A 111 -1.46 3.55 29.19
N TYR A 112 -0.69 4.15 28.29
CA TYR A 112 0.44 5.00 28.69
C TYR A 112 0.06 6.48 28.82
N VAL A 113 -0.86 6.97 27.98
CA VAL A 113 -1.32 8.37 28.02
C VAL A 113 -2.49 8.51 28.98
N LEU A 114 -3.54 7.69 28.85
CA LEU A 114 -4.78 7.89 29.62
C LEU A 114 -4.68 7.27 31.02
N GLU A 115 -4.37 5.97 31.14
CA GLU A 115 -4.36 5.26 32.42
C GLU A 115 -3.14 5.63 33.29
N ARG A 116 -1.94 5.65 32.71
CA ARG A 116 -0.70 5.97 33.43
C ARG A 116 -0.38 7.47 33.48
N SER A 117 -1.08 8.30 32.71
CA SER A 117 -0.89 9.75 32.67
C SER A 117 0.56 10.18 32.43
N ILE A 118 1.29 9.46 31.57
CA ILE A 118 2.69 9.80 31.24
C ILE A 118 2.70 10.99 30.27
N PRO A 119 3.54 12.02 30.50
CA PRO A 119 3.66 13.16 29.59
C PRO A 119 4.00 12.71 28.16
N ILE A 120 3.28 13.23 27.16
CA ILE A 120 3.45 12.82 25.75
C ILE A 120 4.87 13.06 25.26
N THR A 121 5.50 14.17 25.65
CA THR A 121 6.90 14.50 25.33
C THR A 121 7.87 13.38 25.75
N ARG A 122 7.67 12.80 26.94
CA ARG A 122 8.47 11.69 27.46
C ARG A 122 8.28 10.41 26.68
N LEU A 123 7.06 10.16 26.17
CA LEU A 123 6.76 9.01 25.32
C LEU A 123 7.40 9.16 23.94
N VAL A 124 7.38 10.37 23.36
CA VAL A 124 8.03 10.68 22.08
C VAL A 124 9.56 10.49 22.21
N GLU A 125 10.15 10.96 23.30
CA GLU A 125 11.56 10.71 23.63
C GLU A 125 11.87 9.21 23.81
N ALA A 126 10.98 8.44 24.46
CA ALA A 126 11.14 6.99 24.63
C ALA A 126 11.15 6.23 23.29
N LEU A 127 10.46 6.75 22.27
CA LEU A 127 10.43 6.21 20.91
C LEU A 127 11.58 6.75 20.04
N GLY A 128 12.55 7.45 20.63
CA GLY A 128 13.76 7.91 19.94
C GLY A 128 13.62 9.23 19.19
N VAL A 129 12.53 9.98 19.42
CA VAL A 129 12.32 11.31 18.79
C VAL A 129 12.54 12.40 19.84
N SER A 130 13.54 13.25 19.63
CA SER A 130 13.79 14.41 20.49
C SER A 130 13.10 15.65 19.94
N LEU A 131 12.20 16.24 20.73
CA LEU A 131 11.53 17.50 20.39
C LEU A 131 12.36 18.69 20.89
N CYS A 132 12.47 19.76 20.10
CA CYS A 132 13.09 21.00 20.57
C CYS A 132 12.21 21.71 21.63
N PRO A 133 12.77 22.60 22.46
CA PRO A 133 12.06 23.24 23.57
C PRO A 133 10.74 23.91 23.16
N GLU A 134 10.72 24.57 22.00
CA GLU A 134 9.54 25.25 21.46
C GLU A 134 8.39 24.26 21.21
N LEU A 135 8.69 23.11 20.59
CA LEU A 135 7.70 22.06 20.29
C LEU A 135 7.19 21.37 21.55
N ARG A 136 7.98 21.28 22.63
CA ARG A 136 7.57 20.67 23.91
C ARG A 136 6.45 21.45 24.61
N THR A 137 6.31 22.74 24.30
CA THR A 137 5.30 23.63 24.92
C THR A 137 3.98 23.71 24.15
N LEU A 138 3.88 22.97 23.02
CA LEU A 138 2.68 22.96 22.18
C LEU A 138 1.50 22.25 22.86
N ARG A 139 0.30 22.45 22.29
CA ARG A 139 -0.93 21.86 22.81
C ARG A 139 -0.83 20.34 22.86
N PRO A 140 -1.50 19.68 23.83
CA PRO A 140 -1.51 18.21 23.93
C PRO A 140 -1.93 17.50 22.64
N GLN A 141 -2.85 18.10 21.87
CA GLN A 141 -3.28 17.57 20.57
C GLN A 141 -2.13 17.48 19.56
N THR A 142 -1.32 18.54 19.46
CA THR A 142 -0.14 18.58 18.58
C THR A 142 0.97 17.64 19.07
N LEU A 143 1.16 17.54 20.39
CA LEU A 143 2.06 16.54 20.97
C LEU A 143 1.60 15.11 20.66
N LEU A 144 0.29 14.86 20.71
CA LEU A 144 -0.29 13.56 20.36
C LEU A 144 -0.07 13.23 18.88
N TYR A 145 -0.09 14.22 17.99
CA TYR A 145 0.30 14.02 16.59
C TYR A 145 1.75 13.53 16.48
N PHE A 146 2.71 14.19 17.14
CA PHE A 146 4.11 13.72 17.15
C PHE A 146 4.25 12.29 17.70
N LEU A 147 3.50 11.95 18.75
CA LEU A 147 3.47 10.60 19.29
C LEU A 147 2.90 9.59 18.28
N LYS A 148 1.81 9.93 17.58
CA LYS A 148 1.24 9.07 16.53
C LYS A 148 2.23 8.83 15.40
N VAL A 149 2.95 9.85 14.96
CA VAL A 149 3.99 9.73 13.93
C VAL A 149 5.12 8.81 14.41
N ALA A 150 5.63 9.01 15.64
CA ALA A 150 6.66 8.15 16.23
C ALA A 150 6.19 6.69 16.38
N MET A 151 4.95 6.46 16.80
CA MET A 151 4.37 5.11 16.88
C MET A 151 4.21 4.46 15.50
N SER A 152 3.74 5.22 14.50
CA SER A 152 3.59 4.75 13.13
C SER A 152 4.94 4.29 12.56
N HIS A 153 6.00 5.07 12.78
CA HIS A 153 7.36 4.68 12.44
C HIS A 153 7.75 3.31 13.02
N GLU A 154 7.57 3.10 14.33
CA GLU A 154 7.93 1.85 15.00
C GLU A 154 7.11 0.63 14.53
N LEU A 155 5.83 0.83 14.19
CA LEU A 155 4.95 -0.21 13.66
C LEU A 155 5.36 -0.67 12.25
N ARG A 156 6.00 0.20 11.47
CA ARG A 156 6.55 -0.17 10.15
C ARG A 156 7.80 -1.03 10.26
N MET A 157 8.51 -0.93 11.38
CA MET A 157 9.72 -1.69 11.67
C MET A 157 9.39 -3.02 12.34
N ARG A 158 8.84 -3.96 11.56
CA ARG A 158 8.60 -5.34 12.01
C ARG A 158 9.87 -6.20 11.90
N ASP A 159 10.21 -6.86 13.00
CA ASP A 159 11.22 -7.93 13.01
C ASP A 159 10.59 -9.25 12.57
N ARG A 160 11.34 -10.04 11.79
CA ARG A 160 10.87 -11.39 11.41
C ARG A 160 10.81 -12.31 12.62
N VAL A 161 9.83 -13.19 12.62
CA VAL A 161 9.75 -14.32 13.53
C VAL A 161 10.71 -15.40 13.01
N GLY A 162 11.96 -15.34 13.48
CA GLY A 162 13.09 -16.12 12.95
C GLY A 162 12.93 -17.65 13.02
N SER A 163 11.90 -18.17 13.69
CA SER A 163 11.59 -19.61 13.71
C SER A 163 11.00 -20.15 12.40
N TYR A 164 10.55 -19.29 11.49
CA TYR A 164 9.92 -19.68 10.23
C TYR A 164 10.74 -19.15 9.04
N ASN A 165 11.21 -20.04 8.16
CA ASN A 165 12.01 -19.63 7.00
C ASN A 165 11.79 -20.51 5.75
N THR A 166 11.18 -21.69 5.91
CA THR A 166 11.10 -22.72 4.86
C THR A 166 9.71 -22.84 4.26
N ILE A 167 9.58 -23.47 3.10
CA ILE A 167 8.27 -23.80 2.52
C ILE A 167 7.53 -24.80 3.42
N GLU A 168 8.26 -25.73 4.04
CA GLU A 168 7.71 -26.67 5.01
C GLU A 168 7.13 -25.94 6.22
N ASP A 169 7.74 -24.83 6.65
CA ASP A 169 7.19 -23.97 7.69
C ASP A 169 5.91 -23.26 7.21
N ALA A 170 5.87 -22.76 5.97
CA ALA A 170 4.66 -22.19 5.39
C ALA A 170 3.50 -23.21 5.36
N VAL A 171 3.78 -24.45 4.94
CA VAL A 171 2.81 -25.55 4.91
C VAL A 171 2.30 -25.85 6.34
N LYS A 172 3.21 -25.98 7.32
CA LYS A 172 2.84 -26.19 8.73
C LYS A 172 2.02 -25.03 9.29
N LEU A 173 2.36 -23.79 8.97
CA LEU A 173 1.63 -22.60 9.39
C LEU A 173 0.21 -22.62 8.82
N ILE A 174 0.04 -22.85 7.51
CA ILE A 174 -1.29 -22.94 6.88
C ILE A 174 -2.10 -24.10 7.47
N GLN A 175 -1.47 -25.24 7.73
CA GLN A 175 -2.11 -26.41 8.31
C GLN A 175 -2.52 -26.21 9.78
N GLY A 176 -1.70 -25.53 10.58
CA GLY A 176 -1.92 -25.31 12.01
C GLY A 176 -2.84 -24.14 12.34
N SER A 177 -2.85 -23.11 11.51
CA SER A 177 -3.59 -21.86 11.75
C SER A 177 -5.10 -22.03 11.59
N ARG A 178 -5.88 -21.24 12.33
CA ARG A 178 -7.35 -21.30 12.32
C ARG A 178 -8.01 -19.98 11.94
N ARG A 179 -7.27 -18.88 11.98
CA ARG A 179 -7.77 -17.52 11.75
C ARG A 179 -6.80 -16.81 10.81
N ILE A 180 -6.76 -17.32 9.59
CA ILE A 180 -5.86 -16.86 8.52
C ILE A 180 -6.45 -15.62 7.88
N MET A 181 -5.69 -14.52 7.88
CA MET A 181 -5.99 -13.33 7.11
C MET A 181 -5.25 -13.40 5.77
N ILE A 182 -5.96 -13.18 4.66
CA ILE A 182 -5.37 -13.19 3.32
C ILE A 182 -5.54 -11.81 2.69
N LEU A 183 -4.44 -11.17 2.31
CA LEU A 183 -4.43 -9.88 1.63
C LEU A 183 -4.10 -10.08 0.14
N THR A 184 -5.01 -9.68 -0.74
CA THR A 184 -4.92 -9.90 -2.19
C THR A 184 -4.91 -8.60 -2.99
N GLY A 185 -4.21 -8.62 -4.12
CA GLY A 185 -4.28 -7.56 -5.13
C GLY A 185 -4.26 -8.11 -6.55
N ALA A 186 -4.05 -7.21 -7.53
CA ALA A 186 -4.30 -7.51 -8.94
C ALA A 186 -3.52 -8.72 -9.49
N GLY A 187 -2.40 -9.10 -8.87
CA GLY A 187 -1.60 -10.25 -9.26
C GLY A 187 -2.35 -11.58 -9.25
N ILE A 188 -3.38 -11.74 -8.41
CA ILE A 188 -4.19 -12.98 -8.40
C ILE A 188 -5.15 -13.09 -9.59
N SER A 189 -5.41 -11.99 -10.30
CA SER A 189 -6.34 -11.91 -11.43
C SER A 189 -5.64 -11.87 -12.81
N VAL A 190 -4.30 -11.83 -12.83
CA VAL A 190 -3.52 -11.76 -14.08
C VAL A 190 -3.74 -12.98 -14.97
N SER A 191 -3.85 -14.18 -14.38
CA SER A 191 -4.12 -15.42 -15.12
C SER A 191 -5.57 -15.53 -15.60
N CYS A 192 -6.48 -14.74 -15.03
CA CYS A 192 -7.87 -14.66 -15.46
C CYS A 192 -8.03 -13.85 -16.76
N GLY A 193 -6.98 -13.13 -17.20
CA GLY A 193 -7.02 -12.24 -18.36
C GLY A 193 -7.18 -10.76 -18.00
N ILE A 194 -7.23 -10.42 -16.71
CA ILE A 194 -7.28 -9.03 -16.23
C ILE A 194 -5.82 -8.56 -16.04
N PRO A 195 -5.31 -7.62 -16.85
CA PRO A 195 -3.96 -7.11 -16.66
C PRO A 195 -3.88 -6.38 -15.31
N ASP A 196 -2.75 -6.51 -14.63
CA ASP A 196 -2.50 -5.68 -13.47
C ASP A 196 -2.26 -4.21 -13.90
N PHE A 197 -2.39 -3.28 -12.96
CA PHE A 197 -2.28 -1.86 -13.28
C PHE A 197 -0.84 -1.44 -13.58
N ARG A 198 0.13 -2.00 -12.84
CA ARG A 198 1.46 -1.40 -12.65
C ARG A 198 2.61 -2.15 -13.32
N SER A 199 2.44 -3.38 -13.80
CA SER A 199 3.51 -4.09 -14.50
C SER A 199 3.90 -3.42 -15.81
N ARG A 200 5.06 -3.82 -16.35
CA ARG A 200 5.58 -3.37 -17.64
C ARG A 200 4.55 -3.45 -18.77
N ASP A 201 3.74 -4.51 -18.76
CA ASP A 201 2.72 -4.81 -19.76
C ASP A 201 1.29 -4.56 -19.21
N GLY A 202 1.17 -3.80 -18.11
CA GLY A 202 -0.09 -3.52 -17.40
C GLY A 202 -0.97 -2.43 -18.04
N LEU A 203 -2.08 -2.11 -17.36
CA LEU A 203 -3.07 -1.15 -17.86
C LEU A 203 -2.47 0.25 -18.10
N TYR A 204 -1.67 0.74 -17.15
CA TYR A 204 -1.07 2.08 -17.23
C TYR A 204 -0.08 2.23 -18.40
N ALA A 205 0.74 1.20 -18.64
CA ALA A 205 1.65 1.18 -19.78
C ALA A 205 0.89 1.17 -21.12
N SER A 206 -0.22 0.41 -21.17
CA SER A 206 -1.08 0.29 -22.35
C SER A 206 -1.76 1.61 -22.72
N ILE A 207 -2.27 2.35 -21.73
CA ILE A 207 -2.94 3.66 -21.94
C ILE A 207 -1.92 4.70 -22.41
N LYS A 208 -0.77 4.78 -21.73
CA LYS A 208 0.30 5.72 -22.11
C LYS A 208 0.82 5.47 -23.52
N ALA A 209 0.90 4.22 -23.96
CA ALA A 209 1.33 3.86 -25.31
C ALA A 209 0.32 4.23 -26.40
N ARG A 210 -0.99 4.25 -26.08
CA ARG A 210 -2.05 4.60 -27.04
C ARG A 210 -2.18 6.10 -27.28
N GLY A 211 -1.73 6.93 -26.33
CA GLY A 211 -1.78 8.39 -26.46
C GLY A 211 -3.18 8.96 -26.60
N GLU A 212 -4.21 8.20 -26.19
CA GLU A 212 -5.62 8.59 -26.31
C GLU A 212 -6.03 9.66 -25.28
N TYR A 213 -5.26 9.84 -24.20
CA TYR A 213 -5.54 10.79 -23.12
C TYR A 213 -4.25 11.47 -22.65
N GLU A 214 -4.32 12.78 -22.40
CA GLU A 214 -3.27 13.55 -21.72
C GLU A 214 -3.39 13.34 -20.20
N LEU A 215 -2.96 12.17 -19.72
CA LEU A 215 -2.85 11.88 -18.29
C LEU A 215 -1.39 12.01 -17.86
N ASP A 216 -1.12 12.90 -16.90
CA ASP A 216 0.21 13.06 -16.29
C ASP A 216 0.57 11.82 -15.45
N ASP A 217 -0.42 11.30 -14.71
CA ASP A 217 -0.34 10.03 -13.98
C ASP A 217 -1.54 9.15 -14.34
N PRO A 218 -1.34 7.92 -14.85
CA PRO A 218 -2.41 6.95 -15.06
C PRO A 218 -3.33 6.73 -13.86
N GLN A 219 -2.89 6.97 -12.62
CA GLN A 219 -3.76 6.90 -11.43
C GLN A 219 -4.92 7.90 -11.46
N GLN A 220 -4.80 9.01 -12.19
CA GLN A 220 -5.86 10.02 -12.36
C GLN A 220 -7.15 9.44 -12.95
N MET A 221 -7.09 8.31 -13.65
CA MET A 221 -8.29 7.62 -14.16
C MET A 221 -9.23 7.11 -13.06
N PHE A 222 -8.71 6.98 -11.84
CA PHE A 222 -9.47 6.63 -10.63
C PHE A 222 -9.53 7.81 -9.66
N ASP A 223 -9.26 9.05 -10.07
CA ASP A 223 -9.41 10.24 -9.23
C ASP A 223 -10.85 10.76 -9.27
N ILE A 224 -11.44 11.03 -8.11
CA ILE A 224 -12.85 11.43 -8.02
C ILE A 224 -13.11 12.80 -8.64
N GLN A 225 -12.15 13.72 -8.57
CA GLN A 225 -12.31 15.05 -9.14
C GLN A 225 -12.19 14.96 -10.67
N TYR A 226 -11.18 14.23 -11.16
CA TYR A 226 -11.03 13.98 -12.59
C TYR A 226 -12.25 13.25 -13.17
N PHE A 227 -12.83 12.29 -12.45
CA PHE A 227 -14.04 11.57 -12.88
C PHE A 227 -15.28 12.48 -12.98
N LYS A 228 -15.39 13.49 -12.12
CA LYS A 228 -16.49 14.47 -12.19
C LYS A 228 -16.33 15.38 -13.41
N ASP A 229 -15.09 15.67 -13.79
CA ASP A 229 -14.76 16.55 -14.91
C ASP A 229 -14.89 15.81 -16.26
N ASP A 230 -14.31 14.60 -16.39
CA ASP A 230 -14.46 13.74 -17.57
C ASP A 230 -14.63 12.24 -17.24
N PRO A 231 -15.87 11.77 -17.00
CA PRO A 231 -16.15 10.36 -16.72
C PRO A 231 -15.87 9.42 -17.90
N ALA A 232 -15.76 9.91 -19.15
CA ALA A 232 -15.54 9.01 -20.29
C ALA A 232 -14.20 8.30 -20.25
N VAL A 233 -13.17 8.92 -19.66
CA VAL A 233 -11.86 8.29 -19.49
C VAL A 233 -12.00 6.99 -18.70
N PHE A 234 -12.73 7.01 -17.57
CA PHE A 234 -13.04 5.81 -16.79
C PHE A 234 -13.82 4.76 -17.61
N TYR A 235 -14.90 5.18 -18.26
CA TYR A 235 -15.78 4.26 -18.99
C TYR A 235 -15.17 3.69 -20.28
N SER A 236 -14.12 4.32 -20.81
CA SER A 236 -13.38 3.82 -21.97
C SER A 236 -12.70 2.46 -21.71
N PHE A 237 -12.29 2.20 -20.46
CA PHE A 237 -11.64 0.96 -20.06
C PHE A 237 -12.46 0.11 -19.09
N ALA A 238 -13.51 0.65 -18.45
CA ALA A 238 -14.33 -0.08 -17.48
C ALA A 238 -14.85 -1.44 -18.01
N SER A 239 -15.12 -1.55 -19.31
CA SER A 239 -15.50 -2.82 -19.96
C SER A 239 -14.42 -3.91 -19.90
N GLN A 240 -13.13 -3.55 -19.80
CA GLN A 240 -12.01 -4.50 -19.74
C GLN A 240 -11.86 -5.14 -18.36
N ILE A 241 -12.44 -4.53 -17.33
CA ILE A 241 -12.34 -4.97 -15.93
C ILE A 241 -13.70 -5.40 -15.37
N TYR A 242 -14.73 -5.46 -16.21
CA TYR A 242 -16.08 -5.81 -15.79
C TYR A 242 -16.20 -7.32 -15.50
N PRO A 243 -16.82 -7.76 -14.38
CA PRO A 243 -16.72 -9.13 -13.87
C PRO A 243 -17.22 -10.25 -14.80
N SER A 244 -18.24 -9.98 -15.64
CA SER A 244 -19.01 -11.00 -16.38
C SER A 244 -18.21 -11.87 -17.36
N ASN A 245 -16.93 -11.56 -17.61
CA ASN A 245 -16.13 -12.18 -18.67
C ASN A 245 -15.01 -13.11 -18.18
N PHE A 246 -14.87 -13.31 -16.86
CA PHE A 246 -13.66 -13.88 -16.29
C PHE A 246 -13.92 -15.11 -15.41
N ILE A 247 -12.98 -16.04 -15.44
CA ILE A 247 -13.00 -17.25 -14.62
C ILE A 247 -12.01 -17.04 -13.47
N PRO A 248 -12.39 -17.28 -12.20
CA PRO A 248 -11.49 -17.11 -11.07
C PRO A 248 -10.23 -17.99 -11.19
N SER A 249 -9.09 -17.48 -10.74
CA SER A 249 -7.79 -18.21 -10.77
C SER A 249 -7.68 -19.30 -9.68
N PRO A 250 -6.68 -20.19 -9.76
CA PRO A 250 -6.27 -21.06 -8.66
C PRO A 250 -6.12 -20.32 -7.32
N CYS A 251 -5.57 -19.10 -7.30
CA CYS A 251 -5.48 -18.29 -6.08
C CYS A 251 -6.86 -18.03 -5.44
N HIS A 252 -7.86 -17.62 -6.23
CA HIS A 252 -9.22 -17.39 -5.73
C HIS A 252 -9.83 -18.67 -5.14
N ARG A 253 -9.64 -19.81 -5.82
CA ARG A 253 -10.15 -21.11 -5.37
C ARG A 253 -9.40 -21.66 -4.17
N PHE A 254 -8.13 -21.32 -4.00
CA PHE A 254 -7.40 -21.59 -2.76
C PHE A 254 -8.00 -20.83 -1.58
N ILE A 255 -8.32 -19.53 -1.74
CA ILE A 255 -9.00 -18.75 -0.69
C ILE A 255 -10.33 -19.40 -0.30
N LYS A 256 -11.12 -19.84 -1.30
CA LYS A 256 -12.34 -20.62 -1.07
C LYS A 256 -12.07 -21.91 -0.29
N CYS A 257 -11.01 -22.65 -0.64
CA CYS A 257 -10.62 -23.88 0.04
C CYS A 257 -10.19 -23.64 1.50
N VAL A 258 -9.45 -22.55 1.78
CA VAL A 258 -9.11 -22.12 3.14
C VAL A 258 -10.39 -21.81 3.94
N GLU A 259 -11.38 -21.18 3.31
CA GLU A 259 -12.68 -20.89 3.92
C GLU A 259 -13.48 -22.16 4.20
N ASP A 260 -13.59 -23.09 3.24
CA ASP A 260 -14.34 -24.35 3.40
C ASP A 260 -13.75 -25.25 4.49
N LYS A 261 -12.44 -25.10 4.75
CA LYS A 261 -11.75 -25.78 5.86
C LYS A 261 -11.94 -25.06 7.20
N GLY A 262 -12.70 -23.96 7.24
CA GLY A 262 -12.99 -23.20 8.45
C GLY A 262 -11.78 -22.43 9.00
N LYS A 263 -10.80 -22.10 8.13
CA LYS A 263 -9.53 -21.46 8.51
C LYS A 263 -9.44 -19.99 8.13
N LEU A 264 -10.22 -19.54 7.15
CA LEU A 264 -10.19 -18.15 6.68
C LEU A 264 -10.84 -17.26 7.73
N LEU A 265 -10.10 -16.33 8.32
CA LEU A 265 -10.64 -15.23 9.13
C LEU A 265 -11.28 -14.18 8.21
N ARG A 266 -10.52 -13.71 7.23
CA ARG A 266 -10.97 -12.73 6.23
C ARG A 266 -10.04 -12.74 5.04
N ASN A 267 -10.59 -12.49 3.86
CA ASN A 267 -9.81 -12.06 2.71
C ASN A 267 -10.04 -10.57 2.46
N TYR A 268 -9.01 -9.75 2.67
CA TYR A 268 -9.00 -8.35 2.27
C TYR A 268 -8.52 -8.27 0.82
N THR A 269 -9.34 -7.77 -0.09
CA THR A 269 -8.97 -7.64 -1.50
C THR A 269 -8.92 -6.19 -1.93
N GLN A 270 -7.85 -5.82 -2.63
CA GLN A 270 -7.72 -4.55 -3.34
C GLN A 270 -8.40 -4.57 -4.72
N ASN A 271 -8.85 -5.75 -5.16
CA ASN A 271 -9.45 -5.94 -6.47
C ASN A 271 -10.91 -5.47 -6.46
N ILE A 272 -11.35 -5.00 -7.62
CA ILE A 272 -12.72 -4.54 -7.88
C ILE A 272 -13.46 -5.48 -8.86
N ASP A 273 -12.78 -6.54 -9.32
CA ASP A 273 -13.24 -7.50 -10.32
C ASP A 273 -14.25 -8.52 -9.78
N THR A 274 -14.41 -8.62 -8.45
CA THR A 274 -15.37 -9.49 -7.75
C THR A 274 -15.18 -10.99 -7.98
N LEU A 275 -14.01 -11.42 -8.46
CA LEU A 275 -13.71 -12.83 -8.74
C LEU A 275 -13.67 -13.71 -7.49
N GLU A 276 -13.41 -13.12 -6.31
CA GLU A 276 -13.50 -13.80 -5.03
C GLU A 276 -14.93 -14.28 -4.75
N THR A 277 -15.92 -13.41 -4.98
CA THR A 277 -17.33 -13.75 -4.84
C THR A 277 -17.76 -14.79 -5.86
N LEU A 278 -17.28 -14.67 -7.10
CA LEU A 278 -17.53 -15.68 -8.16
C LEU A 278 -16.90 -17.04 -7.82
N ALA A 279 -15.75 -17.06 -7.16
CA ALA A 279 -15.16 -18.28 -6.61
C ALA A 279 -15.91 -18.85 -5.40
N GLY A 280 -16.93 -18.14 -4.91
CA GLY A 280 -17.79 -18.53 -3.78
C GLY A 280 -17.25 -18.15 -2.41
N VAL A 281 -16.21 -17.30 -2.33
CA VAL A 281 -15.65 -16.82 -1.07
C VAL A 281 -16.67 -15.89 -0.40
N ARG A 282 -17.02 -16.15 0.86
CA ARG A 282 -18.02 -15.37 1.61
C ARG A 282 -17.39 -14.35 2.55
N ARG A 283 -16.25 -14.70 3.16
CA ARG A 283 -15.51 -13.83 4.10
C ARG A 283 -14.54 -12.91 3.37
N VAL A 284 -14.96 -12.36 2.23
CA VAL A 284 -14.21 -11.36 1.47
C VAL A 284 -14.65 -9.95 1.87
N LEU A 285 -13.68 -9.05 2.02
CA LEU A 285 -13.88 -7.63 2.19
C LEU A 285 -13.19 -6.92 1.01
N GLN A 286 -14.00 -6.27 0.18
CA GLN A 286 -13.55 -5.56 -1.00
C GLN A 286 -13.19 -4.12 -0.62
N CYS A 287 -11.92 -3.89 -0.28
CA CYS A 287 -11.49 -2.64 0.32
C CYS A 287 -11.80 -1.45 -0.61
N HIS A 288 -11.47 -1.57 -1.90
CA HIS A 288 -11.68 -0.50 -2.88
C HIS A 288 -13.07 -0.55 -3.54
N GLY A 289 -14.06 -1.18 -2.91
CA GLY A 289 -15.41 -1.30 -3.46
C GLY A 289 -15.52 -2.27 -4.64
N SER A 290 -16.55 -2.14 -5.47
CA SER A 290 -16.73 -2.97 -6.69
C SER A 290 -17.81 -2.47 -7.64
N PHE A 291 -17.93 -3.19 -8.76
CA PHE A 291 -19.04 -3.08 -9.70
C PHE A 291 -20.38 -3.68 -9.22
N ALA A 292 -20.50 -4.16 -7.97
CA ALA A 292 -21.75 -4.78 -7.49
C ALA A 292 -22.95 -3.81 -7.53
N THR A 293 -22.70 -2.53 -7.25
CA THR A 293 -23.70 -1.46 -7.26
C THR A 293 -23.13 -0.20 -7.86
N ALA A 294 -23.99 0.73 -8.26
CA ALA A 294 -23.63 2.05 -8.75
C ALA A 294 -24.52 3.12 -8.14
N THR A 295 -23.95 4.28 -7.85
CA THR A 295 -24.63 5.40 -7.21
C THR A 295 -24.58 6.64 -8.11
N CYS A 296 -25.72 7.32 -8.23
CA CYS A 296 -25.79 8.60 -8.93
C CYS A 296 -25.04 9.69 -8.15
N LEU A 297 -24.12 10.41 -8.79
CA LEU A 297 -23.38 11.49 -8.15
C LEU A 297 -24.24 12.69 -7.71
N GLN A 298 -25.43 12.86 -8.30
CA GLN A 298 -26.31 14.01 -8.05
C GLN A 298 -27.43 13.73 -7.05
N CYS A 299 -28.14 12.61 -7.22
CA CYS A 299 -29.32 12.28 -6.39
C CYS A 299 -29.06 11.13 -5.41
N HIS A 300 -27.85 10.56 -5.41
CA HIS A 300 -27.44 9.43 -4.56
C HIS A 300 -28.32 8.17 -4.67
N ARG A 301 -29.11 8.06 -5.74
CA ARG A 301 -29.83 6.83 -6.04
C ARG A 301 -28.84 5.72 -6.35
N LYS A 302 -28.89 4.66 -5.54
CA LYS A 302 -28.13 3.43 -5.70
C LYS A 302 -28.92 2.41 -6.53
N VAL A 303 -28.25 1.77 -7.48
CA VAL A 303 -28.79 0.71 -8.34
C VAL A 303 -27.84 -0.48 -8.38
N PRO A 304 -28.32 -1.70 -8.68
CA PRO A 304 -27.45 -2.83 -9.00
C PRO A 304 -26.54 -2.53 -10.19
N GLY A 305 -25.29 -3.00 -10.17
CA GLY A 305 -24.32 -2.76 -11.24
C GLY A 305 -24.77 -3.30 -12.61
N THR A 306 -25.58 -4.37 -12.60
CA THR A 306 -26.23 -4.93 -13.79
C THR A 306 -27.09 -3.92 -14.55
N GLU A 307 -27.60 -2.87 -13.90
CA GLU A 307 -28.40 -1.83 -14.56
C GLU A 307 -27.54 -0.90 -15.44
N ILE A 308 -26.22 -0.82 -15.21
CA ILE A 308 -25.29 0.02 -15.99
C ILE A 308 -24.34 -0.81 -16.87
N GLU A 309 -24.50 -2.13 -16.88
CA GLU A 309 -23.64 -3.07 -17.61
C GLU A 309 -23.64 -2.80 -19.12
N THR A 310 -24.82 -2.57 -19.72
CA THR A 310 -24.94 -2.38 -21.16
C THR A 310 -24.18 -1.13 -21.62
N GLU A 311 -24.32 -0.04 -20.87
CA GLU A 311 -23.62 1.22 -21.11
C GLU A 311 -22.10 1.02 -20.97
N ILE A 312 -21.63 0.39 -19.89
CA ILE A 312 -20.21 0.09 -19.66
C ILE A 312 -19.63 -0.73 -20.81
N LEU A 313 -20.29 -1.83 -21.20
CA LEU A 313 -19.82 -2.71 -22.28
C LEU A 313 -19.81 -2.00 -23.63
N SER A 314 -20.72 -1.03 -23.84
CA SER A 314 -20.74 -0.18 -25.03
C SER A 314 -19.80 1.04 -24.96
N ARG A 315 -18.99 1.15 -23.90
CA ARG A 315 -18.08 2.28 -23.61
C ARG A 315 -18.79 3.63 -23.57
N LYS A 316 -20.00 3.67 -23.01
CA LYS A 316 -20.80 4.87 -22.82
C LYS A 316 -20.91 5.20 -21.34
N VAL A 317 -20.98 6.49 -21.03
CA VAL A 317 -21.21 6.97 -19.68
C VAL A 317 -22.66 6.67 -19.27
N PRO A 318 -22.90 5.85 -18.23
CA PRO A 318 -24.24 5.55 -17.73
C PRO A 318 -24.83 6.77 -17.02
N LEU A 319 -26.06 7.12 -17.39
CA LEU A 319 -26.76 8.29 -16.87
C LEU A 319 -27.90 7.87 -15.94
N CYS A 320 -28.10 8.65 -14.89
CA CYS A 320 -29.21 8.44 -13.97
C CYS A 320 -30.55 8.76 -14.63
N LEU A 321 -31.46 7.78 -14.67
CA LEU A 321 -32.79 7.92 -15.25
C LEU A 321 -33.68 8.96 -14.52
N VAL A 322 -33.37 9.27 -13.26
CA VAL A 322 -34.11 10.27 -12.46
C VAL A 322 -33.64 11.69 -12.77
N CYS A 323 -32.32 11.90 -12.82
CA CYS A 323 -31.74 13.21 -13.11
C CYS A 323 -31.82 13.57 -14.59
N ASN A 324 -31.80 12.56 -15.46
CA ASN A 324 -31.82 12.70 -16.91
C ASN A 324 -33.08 12.04 -17.51
N PRO A 325 -34.29 12.56 -17.21
CA PRO A 325 -35.50 12.03 -17.79
C PRO A 325 -35.45 12.20 -19.32
N SER A 326 -35.67 11.11 -20.05
CA SER A 326 -35.67 11.15 -21.52
C SER A 326 -36.73 12.13 -22.02
N LYS A 327 -36.32 13.21 -22.71
CA LYS A 327 -37.27 14.08 -23.41
C LYS A 327 -37.96 13.25 -24.51
N PRO A 328 -39.30 13.24 -24.61
CA PRO A 328 -39.97 12.54 -25.70
C PRO A 328 -39.55 13.16 -27.04
N GLN A 329 -38.95 12.36 -27.91
CA GLN A 329 -38.52 12.77 -29.25
C GLN A 329 -39.71 13.35 -30.03
N PRO A 330 -39.67 14.61 -30.49
CA PRO A 330 -40.72 15.13 -31.35
C PRO A 330 -40.68 14.38 -32.70
N LYS A 331 -41.81 13.77 -33.07
CA LYS A 331 -41.99 13.09 -34.36
C LYS A 331 -41.57 14.03 -35.50
N LYS A 332 -40.53 13.64 -36.26
CA LYS A 332 -40.05 14.37 -37.44
C LYS A 332 -41.22 14.68 -38.40
N ARG A 333 -41.72 15.92 -38.41
CA ARG A 333 -42.60 16.40 -39.49
C ARG A 333 -41.73 16.50 -40.75
N LYS A 334 -42.08 15.73 -41.78
CA LYS A 334 -41.51 15.88 -43.14
C LYS A 334 -41.75 17.32 -43.60
N GLN A 335 -40.70 18.12 -43.70
CA GLN A 335 -40.74 19.40 -44.41
C GLN A 335 -40.26 19.21 -45.84
N THR A 336 -41.16 19.49 -46.78
CA THR A 336 -40.93 19.63 -48.21
C THR A 336 -39.98 20.79 -48.50
N ARG A 337 -38.93 20.50 -49.29
CA ARG A 337 -37.98 21.47 -49.87
C ARG A 337 -38.71 22.63 -50.58
N LYS A 338 -38.40 23.87 -50.18
CA LYS A 338 -38.44 25.04 -51.07
C LYS A 338 -37.18 25.86 -50.83
N GLN A 339 -36.39 26.02 -51.89
CA GLN A 339 -35.22 26.90 -51.96
C GLN A 339 -35.67 28.35 -51.90
N ALA A 340 -35.03 29.14 -51.04
CA ALA A 340 -34.89 30.58 -51.20
C ALA A 340 -33.56 31.03 -50.58
N LYS A 341 -33.07 32.15 -51.09
CA LYS A 341 -31.68 32.51 -51.32
C LYS A 341 -31.29 33.66 -50.39
N GLY A 342 -30.15 33.51 -49.71
CA GLY A 342 -29.27 34.58 -49.24
C GLY A 342 -29.69 35.34 -47.99
N GLN A 343 -28.90 35.21 -46.91
CA GLN A 343 -28.35 36.35 -46.17
C GLN A 343 -27.24 35.81 -45.24
N TRP A 344 -26.06 36.39 -45.32
CA TRP A 344 -25.00 36.19 -44.33
C TRP A 344 -25.35 37.08 -43.15
N ASP A 345 -25.60 36.48 -41.98
CA ASP A 345 -25.44 37.16 -40.71
C ASP A 345 -24.35 36.41 -39.94
N SER A 346 -23.30 37.16 -39.62
CA SER A 346 -22.31 36.83 -38.61
C SER A 346 -22.94 36.88 -37.23
N ASP A 347 -22.25 36.27 -36.27
CA ASP A 347 -22.40 36.48 -34.83
C ASP A 347 -23.49 35.64 -34.14
N ALA A 348 -23.09 34.43 -33.73
CA ALA A 348 -23.15 33.99 -32.33
C ALA A 348 -22.78 32.48 -32.26
N ASP A 349 -21.48 32.17 -32.35
CA ASP A 349 -20.98 30.98 -31.65
C ASP A 349 -20.92 31.35 -30.16
N ASP A 350 -22.10 31.38 -29.55
CA ASP A 350 -22.27 31.28 -28.11
C ASP A 350 -21.82 29.86 -27.77
N GLU A 351 -20.52 29.70 -27.47
CA GLU A 351 -19.98 28.53 -26.80
C GLU A 351 -20.82 28.35 -25.55
N SER A 352 -21.85 27.51 -25.63
CA SER A 352 -22.69 27.24 -24.50
C SER A 352 -21.78 26.66 -23.42
N ASP A 353 -21.64 27.37 -22.29
CA ASP A 353 -21.11 26.90 -20.99
C ASP A 353 -21.91 25.70 -20.43
N ALA A 354 -22.54 24.89 -21.29
CA ALA A 354 -23.20 23.67 -20.94
C ALA A 354 -22.11 22.67 -20.54
N PRO A 355 -22.18 22.08 -19.33
CA PRO A 355 -21.21 21.08 -18.91
C PRO A 355 -21.18 19.93 -19.92
N ALA A 356 -19.97 19.42 -20.19
CA ALA A 356 -19.72 18.36 -21.17
C ALA A 356 -20.59 17.12 -20.96
N TYR A 357 -21.07 16.91 -19.73
CA TYR A 357 -22.00 15.84 -19.37
C TYR A 357 -23.24 16.39 -18.65
N PRO A 358 -24.43 15.78 -18.90
CA PRO A 358 -25.65 16.18 -18.22
C PRO A 358 -25.61 15.78 -16.73
N PRO A 359 -26.37 16.47 -15.86
CA PRO A 359 -26.32 16.24 -14.42
C PRO A 359 -26.76 14.82 -14.05
N GLY A 360 -26.05 14.16 -13.13
CA GLY A 360 -26.43 12.84 -12.63
C GLY A 360 -25.86 11.67 -13.44
N ILE A 361 -24.54 11.58 -13.47
CA ILE A 361 -23.79 10.40 -13.91
C ILE A 361 -23.94 9.29 -12.87
N MET A 362 -24.09 8.04 -13.32
CA MET A 362 -23.97 6.86 -12.46
C MET A 362 -22.49 6.54 -12.30
N LYS A 363 -22.02 6.30 -11.08
CA LYS A 363 -20.65 5.86 -10.77
C LYS A 363 -20.73 4.49 -10.08
N PRO A 364 -19.98 3.46 -10.51
CA PRO A 364 -19.85 2.23 -9.75
C PRO A 364 -19.35 2.52 -8.34
N ASP A 365 -19.78 1.75 -7.36
CA ASP A 365 -19.36 1.90 -5.96
C ASP A 365 -17.95 1.33 -5.74
N ILE A 366 -17.00 1.79 -6.56
CA ILE A 366 -15.56 1.64 -6.45
C ILE A 366 -15.02 2.88 -5.76
N THR A 367 -14.09 2.70 -4.82
CA THR A 367 -13.41 3.79 -4.13
C THR A 367 -12.38 4.42 -5.06
N PHE A 368 -12.58 5.69 -5.39
CA PHE A 368 -11.65 6.50 -6.18
C PHE A 368 -10.64 7.18 -5.25
N PHE A 369 -9.49 7.58 -5.78
CA PHE A 369 -8.56 8.46 -5.07
C PHE A 369 -9.27 9.75 -4.68
N GLY A 370 -9.09 10.17 -3.43
CA GLY A 370 -9.81 11.29 -2.82
C GLY A 370 -11.16 10.90 -2.18
N GLU A 371 -11.62 9.65 -2.30
CA GLU A 371 -12.77 9.14 -1.55
C GLU A 371 -12.32 8.38 -0.30
N LYS A 372 -13.12 8.46 0.77
CA LYS A 372 -12.95 7.63 1.96
C LYS A 372 -13.34 6.18 1.63
N LEU A 373 -12.62 5.21 2.18
CA LEU A 373 -13.07 3.82 2.20
C LEU A 373 -14.35 3.66 3.02
N ASP A 374 -15.03 2.53 2.81
CA ASP A 374 -16.16 2.11 3.63
C ASP A 374 -15.72 1.91 5.10
N ASP A 375 -16.49 2.44 6.05
CA ASP A 375 -16.25 2.28 7.49
C ASP A 375 -16.19 0.79 7.91
N GLN A 376 -16.80 -0.11 7.14
CA GLN A 376 -16.66 -1.56 7.32
C GLN A 376 -15.20 -2.03 7.32
N PHE A 377 -14.32 -1.36 6.57
CA PHE A 377 -12.90 -1.68 6.53
C PHE A 377 -12.24 -1.50 7.90
N ASP A 378 -12.38 -0.32 8.49
CA ASP A 378 -11.77 0.02 9.79
C ASP A 378 -12.31 -0.89 10.90
N HIS A 379 -13.63 -1.09 10.92
CA HIS A 379 -14.27 -1.98 11.90
C HIS A 379 -13.79 -3.43 11.80
N ALA A 380 -13.75 -3.98 10.59
CA ALA A 380 -13.29 -5.34 10.37
C ALA A 380 -11.80 -5.49 10.74
N LEU A 381 -10.96 -4.51 10.40
CA LEU A 381 -9.54 -4.55 10.72
C LEU A 381 -9.29 -4.57 12.23
N ILE A 382 -10.01 -3.75 13.00
CA ILE A 382 -9.92 -3.73 14.47
C ILE A 382 -10.37 -5.08 15.07
N GLU A 383 -11.45 -5.65 14.56
CA GLU A 383 -11.95 -6.95 15.03
C GLU A 383 -10.99 -8.10 14.69
N ASP A 384 -10.52 -8.13 13.45
CA ASP A 384 -9.70 -9.21 12.92
C ASP A 384 -8.26 -9.16 13.48
N ARG A 385 -7.72 -7.97 13.78
CA ARG A 385 -6.39 -7.77 14.41
C ARG A 385 -6.22 -8.62 15.67
N ASN A 386 -7.25 -8.67 16.52
CA ASN A 386 -7.18 -9.36 17.81
C ASN A 386 -7.35 -10.88 17.69
N GLN A 387 -7.64 -11.38 16.49
CA GLN A 387 -7.95 -12.77 16.25
C GLN A 387 -6.91 -13.44 15.36
N VAL A 388 -6.36 -12.73 14.38
CA VAL A 388 -5.47 -13.30 13.36
C VAL A 388 -4.31 -14.10 13.95
N ASP A 389 -4.07 -15.28 13.40
CA ASP A 389 -2.94 -16.15 13.77
C ASP A 389 -1.95 -16.44 12.63
N LEU A 390 -2.28 -16.00 11.40
CA LEU A 390 -1.41 -16.04 10.22
C LEU A 390 -1.85 -14.98 9.20
N LEU A 391 -0.89 -14.24 8.65
CA LEU A 391 -1.12 -13.33 7.51
C LEU A 391 -0.47 -13.89 6.24
N ILE A 392 -1.23 -13.95 5.15
CA ILE A 392 -0.73 -14.33 3.82
C ILE A 392 -1.00 -13.18 2.85
N VAL A 393 0.04 -12.65 2.23
CA VAL A 393 -0.04 -11.59 1.22
C VAL A 393 0.16 -12.21 -0.16
N ILE A 394 -0.79 -12.03 -1.08
CA ILE A 394 -0.76 -12.67 -2.40
C ILE A 394 -0.96 -11.64 -3.51
N GLY A 395 0.00 -11.56 -4.44
CA GLY A 395 -0.18 -10.85 -5.70
C GLY A 395 -0.42 -9.34 -5.57
N THR A 396 0.17 -8.68 -4.58
CA THR A 396 0.08 -7.23 -4.41
C THR A 396 1.46 -6.59 -4.26
N SER A 397 1.53 -5.30 -4.58
CA SER A 397 2.73 -4.47 -4.36
C SER A 397 2.68 -3.65 -3.07
N LEU A 398 1.54 -3.66 -2.36
CA LEU A 398 1.28 -2.86 -1.16
C LEU A 398 1.72 -1.39 -1.28
N LYS A 399 1.32 -0.70 -2.36
CA LYS A 399 1.58 0.75 -2.50
C LYS A 399 0.32 1.59 -2.62
N VAL A 400 -0.81 1.10 -2.15
CA VAL A 400 -2.07 1.88 -2.14
C VAL A 400 -2.61 1.81 -0.74
N SER A 401 -2.52 2.95 -0.06
CA SER A 401 -3.10 3.17 1.24
C SER A 401 -4.63 3.28 1.17
N PRO A 402 -5.33 2.99 2.28
CA PRO A 402 -4.80 2.45 3.54
C PRO A 402 -4.70 0.92 3.57
N VAL A 403 -5.02 0.22 2.46
CA VAL A 403 -4.94 -1.25 2.44
C VAL A 403 -3.49 -1.75 2.60
N ALA A 404 -2.51 -1.01 2.07
CA ALA A 404 -1.09 -1.28 2.30
C ALA A 404 -0.70 -1.25 3.79
N GLU A 405 -1.41 -0.45 4.60
CA GLU A 405 -1.09 -0.22 6.01
C GLU A 405 -1.63 -1.32 6.93
N ILE A 406 -2.54 -2.19 6.45
CA ILE A 406 -3.06 -3.34 7.22
C ILE A 406 -1.92 -4.09 7.92
N ILE A 407 -0.78 -4.26 7.24
CA ILE A 407 0.36 -5.01 7.76
C ILE A 407 0.97 -4.38 9.02
N TYR A 408 0.88 -3.06 9.17
CA TYR A 408 1.34 -2.30 10.35
C TYR A 408 0.33 -2.37 11.50
N HIS A 409 -0.91 -2.77 11.19
CA HIS A 409 -1.96 -3.02 12.16
C HIS A 409 -2.03 -4.47 12.65
N ILE A 410 -1.18 -5.38 12.16
CA ILE A 410 -1.18 -6.77 12.65
C ILE A 410 -0.16 -6.90 13.80
N PRO A 411 -0.46 -7.68 14.87
CA PRO A 411 0.51 -7.92 15.93
C PRO A 411 1.80 -8.50 15.36
N HIS A 412 2.95 -7.96 15.77
CA HIS A 412 4.24 -8.35 15.17
C HIS A 412 4.59 -9.82 15.42
N SER A 413 4.02 -10.44 16.46
CA SER A 413 4.15 -11.86 16.77
C SER A 413 3.50 -12.79 15.74
N VAL A 414 2.55 -12.29 14.93
CA VAL A 414 1.81 -13.07 13.94
C VAL A 414 2.71 -13.38 12.75
N PRO A 415 2.85 -14.65 12.34
CA PRO A 415 3.65 -15.02 11.18
C PRO A 415 3.11 -14.43 9.87
N GLN A 416 4.02 -14.04 8.96
CA GLN A 416 3.69 -13.42 7.69
C GLN A 416 4.33 -14.16 6.51
N ILE A 417 3.51 -14.54 5.52
CA ILE A 417 3.95 -15.20 4.28
C ILE A 417 3.67 -14.27 3.10
N LEU A 418 4.66 -14.02 2.25
CA LEU A 418 4.52 -13.27 1.00
C LEU A 418 4.57 -14.22 -0.19
N ILE A 419 3.55 -14.17 -1.04
CA ILE A 419 3.48 -14.85 -2.35
C ILE A 419 3.35 -13.77 -3.42
N ASN A 420 4.42 -13.49 -4.15
CA ASN A 420 4.37 -12.43 -5.15
C ASN A 420 5.38 -12.64 -6.27
N LYS A 421 5.17 -12.00 -7.42
CA LYS A 421 6.14 -12.08 -8.52
C LYS A 421 7.44 -11.35 -8.22
N THR A 422 7.35 -10.24 -7.47
CA THR A 422 8.48 -9.36 -7.12
C THR A 422 8.55 -9.17 -5.60
N PRO A 423 9.74 -8.90 -5.05
CA PRO A 423 9.88 -8.61 -3.62
C PRO A 423 9.26 -7.25 -3.27
N ILE A 424 8.70 -7.14 -2.06
CA ILE A 424 8.20 -5.89 -1.49
C ILE A 424 9.20 -5.39 -0.45
N ARG A 425 9.83 -4.23 -0.70
CA ARG A 425 11.00 -3.76 0.07
C ARG A 425 10.69 -3.05 1.38
N HIS A 426 9.45 -2.59 1.57
CA HIS A 426 9.02 -1.82 2.73
C HIS A 426 8.30 -2.68 3.78
N ILE A 427 8.37 -4.01 3.66
CA ILE A 427 7.85 -4.97 4.62
C ILE A 427 8.90 -6.05 4.89
N ASN A 428 8.73 -6.79 5.99
CA ASN A 428 9.66 -7.84 6.41
C ASN A 428 8.92 -9.15 6.76
N PRO A 429 8.41 -9.89 5.76
CA PRO A 429 7.71 -11.15 5.96
C PRO A 429 8.65 -12.25 6.43
N ASP A 430 8.11 -13.26 7.10
CA ASP A 430 8.90 -14.36 7.65
C ASP A 430 9.30 -15.36 6.56
N ILE A 431 8.43 -15.57 5.56
CA ILE A 431 8.65 -16.46 4.42
C ILE A 431 8.27 -15.72 3.13
N ILE A 432 9.17 -15.70 2.14
CA ILE A 432 8.94 -15.06 0.84
C ILE A 432 9.01 -16.11 -0.27
N LEU A 433 7.89 -16.27 -0.99
CA LEU A 433 7.76 -17.13 -2.16
C LEU A 433 7.62 -16.25 -3.40
N LEU A 434 8.68 -16.18 -4.21
CA LEU A 434 8.72 -15.35 -5.42
C LEU A 434 8.41 -16.16 -6.68
N GLY A 435 7.46 -15.71 -7.49
CA GLY A 435 7.11 -16.36 -8.76
C GLY A 435 5.67 -16.12 -9.20
N ASP A 436 5.20 -16.93 -10.15
CA ASP A 436 3.78 -16.95 -10.53
C ASP A 436 2.91 -17.43 -9.36
N ALA A 437 1.92 -16.62 -8.98
CA ALA A 437 1.12 -16.88 -7.79
C ALA A 437 0.31 -18.18 -7.90
N ASP A 438 -0.22 -18.49 -9.08
CA ASP A 438 -0.99 -19.72 -9.29
C ASP A 438 -0.10 -20.96 -9.17
N ALA A 439 1.11 -20.92 -9.76
CA ALA A 439 2.07 -22.01 -9.64
C ALA A 439 2.46 -22.27 -8.17
N ILE A 440 2.73 -21.21 -7.40
CA ILE A 440 3.06 -21.32 -5.97
C ILE A 440 1.89 -21.90 -5.18
N ILE A 441 0.66 -21.41 -5.42
CA ILE A 441 -0.52 -21.90 -4.71
C ILE A 441 -0.80 -23.36 -5.03
N LEU A 442 -0.67 -23.78 -6.30
CA LEU A 442 -0.86 -25.18 -6.68
C LEU A 442 0.18 -26.09 -6.00
N TYR A 443 1.44 -25.67 -5.96
CA TYR A 443 2.50 -26.38 -5.23
C TYR A 443 2.18 -26.51 -3.74
N LEU A 444 1.78 -25.41 -3.08
CA LEU A 444 1.39 -25.43 -1.66
C LEU A 444 0.19 -26.35 -1.40
N CYS A 445 -0.78 -26.37 -2.31
CA CYS A 445 -1.95 -27.26 -2.19
C CYS A 445 -1.55 -28.74 -2.30
N GLU A 446 -0.61 -29.07 -3.19
CA GLU A 446 -0.06 -30.43 -3.30
C GLU A 446 0.64 -30.85 -2.00
N GLU A 447 1.49 -30.00 -1.44
CA GLU A 447 2.19 -30.25 -0.16
C GLU A 447 1.22 -30.35 1.04
N LEU A 448 0.12 -29.59 1.00
CA LEU A 448 -0.94 -29.65 2.02
C LEU A 448 -1.85 -30.89 1.86
N GLY A 449 -1.79 -31.58 0.71
CA GLY A 449 -2.76 -32.60 0.32
C GLY A 449 -4.17 -32.03 0.15
N TRP A 450 -4.29 -30.78 -0.31
CA TRP A 450 -5.57 -30.09 -0.51
C TRP A 450 -5.93 -30.09 -2.00
N GLU A 451 -7.14 -30.54 -2.30
CA GLU A 451 -7.70 -30.41 -3.64
C GLU A 451 -8.25 -29.00 -3.83
N VAL A 452 -7.78 -28.31 -4.87
CA VAL A 452 -8.33 -27.01 -5.29
C VAL A 452 -9.56 -27.29 -6.14
N PRO A 453 -10.74 -26.71 -5.84
CA PRO A 453 -11.93 -26.87 -6.67
C PRO A 453 -11.65 -26.57 -8.15
N SER A 454 -12.30 -27.27 -9.07
CA SER A 454 -12.30 -26.89 -10.48
C SER A 454 -13.10 -25.59 -10.66
N PRO A 455 -12.87 -24.80 -11.73
CA PRO A 455 -13.68 -23.63 -12.00
C PRO A 455 -15.14 -24.05 -12.23
N GLU A 456 -16.07 -23.58 -11.41
CA GLU A 456 -17.49 -23.80 -11.66
C GLU A 456 -17.89 -23.13 -12.98
N THR A 457 -18.21 -23.92 -13.99
CA THR A 457 -18.77 -23.43 -15.26
C THR A 457 -20.25 -23.16 -15.05
N ASN A 458 -20.59 -22.05 -14.39
CA ASN A 458 -21.98 -21.61 -14.30
C ASN A 458 -22.40 -20.97 -15.64
N CYS A 459 -22.53 -21.81 -16.68
CA CYS A 459 -23.27 -21.50 -17.89
C CYS A 459 -24.32 -22.59 -18.09
N ALA A 460 -25.42 -22.50 -17.35
CA ALA A 460 -26.59 -23.33 -17.56
C ALA A 460 -27.88 -22.51 -17.33
N LYS A 461 -28.41 -22.00 -18.46
CA LYS A 461 -29.82 -21.96 -18.89
C LYS A 461 -30.26 -20.59 -19.45
N ALA A 462 -29.95 -20.37 -20.72
CA ALA A 462 -30.87 -19.72 -21.64
C ALA A 462 -31.14 -20.69 -22.79
N THR A 463 -32.22 -21.46 -22.67
CA THR A 463 -32.80 -22.19 -23.79
C THR A 463 -33.43 -21.19 -24.75
N SER A 464 -32.76 -20.88 -25.84
CA SER A 464 -33.40 -20.53 -27.11
C SER A 464 -32.40 -20.75 -28.24
N SER A 465 -32.82 -21.61 -29.16
CA SER A 465 -32.24 -21.84 -30.47
C SER A 465 -31.89 -20.53 -31.18
N ASP A 466 -30.61 -20.33 -31.47
CA ASP A 466 -30.12 -19.81 -32.74
C ASP A 466 -28.63 -20.13 -32.83
N SER A 467 -28.29 -21.02 -33.76
CA SER A 467 -26.92 -21.41 -34.07
C SER A 467 -26.23 -20.26 -34.80
N VAL A 468 -25.59 -19.37 -34.04
CA VAL A 468 -24.59 -18.45 -34.58
C VAL A 468 -23.23 -19.03 -34.23
N ASP A 469 -22.45 -19.29 -35.27
CA ASP A 469 -21.13 -19.89 -35.26
C ASP A 469 -20.21 -19.12 -34.29
N GLN A 470 -19.88 -19.75 -33.16
CA GLN A 470 -19.13 -19.16 -32.04
C GLN A 470 -17.61 -19.30 -32.23
N SER A 471 -17.15 -19.49 -33.47
CA SER A 471 -15.73 -19.71 -33.80
C SER A 471 -14.91 -18.44 -34.02
N GLU A 472 -15.51 -17.24 -34.01
CA GLU A 472 -14.81 -15.98 -34.34
C GLU A 472 -14.67 -14.97 -33.19
N LEU A 473 -15.07 -15.31 -31.95
CA LEU A 473 -14.93 -14.41 -30.78
C LEU A 473 -13.97 -14.93 -29.69
N LEU A 474 -13.19 -15.97 -29.97
CA LEU A 474 -12.19 -16.54 -29.05
C LEU A 474 -10.74 -16.26 -29.48
N GLU A 475 -10.46 -15.10 -30.06
CA GLU A 475 -9.08 -14.58 -30.04
C GLU A 475 -8.78 -13.93 -28.68
N VAL A 476 -8.79 -14.76 -27.64
CA VAL A 476 -8.16 -14.42 -26.37
C VAL A 476 -6.67 -14.27 -26.67
N ASN A 477 -6.11 -13.12 -26.34
CA ASN A 477 -4.70 -12.77 -26.54
C ASN A 477 -3.81 -13.69 -25.67
N HIS A 478 -3.61 -14.92 -26.11
CA HIS A 478 -2.77 -15.94 -25.48
C HIS A 478 -1.30 -15.55 -25.60
N LYS A 479 -0.85 -14.57 -24.80
CA LYS A 479 0.58 -14.32 -24.62
C LYS A 479 1.21 -15.15 -23.50
N LYS A 480 0.42 -15.93 -22.74
CA LYS A 480 0.95 -16.85 -21.72
C LYS A 480 0.46 -18.28 -21.96
N ARG A 481 1.43 -19.20 -22.00
CA ARG A 481 1.22 -20.65 -22.12
C ARG A 481 0.51 -21.16 -20.85
N PRO A 482 -0.46 -22.08 -20.95
CA PRO A 482 -1.06 -22.73 -19.79
C PRO A 482 0.01 -23.43 -18.94
N LEU A 483 -0.09 -23.32 -17.62
CA LEU A 483 0.77 -24.05 -16.68
C LEU A 483 0.67 -25.56 -16.93
N THR A 484 1.81 -26.23 -17.13
CA THR A 484 1.85 -27.68 -17.33
C THR A 484 2.10 -28.40 -16.00
N VAL A 485 1.73 -29.69 -15.93
CA VAL A 485 2.02 -30.54 -14.77
C VAL A 485 3.51 -30.53 -14.42
N SER A 486 4.39 -30.47 -15.42
CA SER A 486 5.84 -30.33 -15.22
C SER A 486 6.27 -29.02 -14.58
N ASP A 487 5.53 -27.92 -14.78
CA ASP A 487 5.84 -26.63 -14.17
C ASP A 487 5.47 -26.61 -12.69
N ILE A 488 4.41 -27.35 -12.30
CA ILE A 488 3.97 -27.50 -10.90
C ILE A 488 4.96 -28.36 -10.10
N HIS A 489 5.54 -29.41 -10.70
CA HIS A 489 6.45 -30.34 -10.02
C HIS A 489 7.90 -29.84 -9.94
N LYS A 490 8.22 -28.68 -10.52
CA LYS A 490 9.57 -28.12 -10.47
C LYS A 490 9.82 -27.61 -9.06
N ARG A 491 10.74 -28.28 -8.34
CA ARG A 491 11.08 -27.89 -6.97
C ARG A 491 11.58 -26.43 -6.94
N PRO A 492 11.07 -25.60 -6.01
CA PRO A 492 11.52 -24.24 -5.84
C PRO A 492 12.96 -24.20 -5.32
N THR A 493 13.68 -23.14 -5.67
CA THR A 493 15.08 -22.95 -5.27
C THR A 493 15.16 -21.97 -4.11
N GLN A 494 15.77 -22.39 -3.01
CA GLN A 494 16.08 -21.48 -1.90
C GLN A 494 17.22 -20.54 -2.28
N VAL A 495 17.08 -19.25 -1.97
CA VAL A 495 18.13 -18.25 -2.20
C VAL A 495 19.15 -18.35 -1.07
N GLY A 496 20.28 -19.03 -1.30
CA GLY A 496 21.28 -19.30 -0.25
C GLY A 496 20.65 -20.07 0.92
N ASN A 497 20.90 -19.62 2.15
CA ASN A 497 20.25 -20.13 3.37
C ASN A 497 19.19 -19.16 3.90
N SER A 498 18.55 -18.39 3.01
CA SER A 498 17.60 -17.35 3.39
C SER A 498 16.15 -17.85 3.48
N TYR A 499 15.25 -16.96 3.86
CA TYR A 499 13.80 -17.16 3.92
C TYR A 499 13.09 -16.90 2.58
N VAL A 500 13.87 -16.73 1.51
CA VAL A 500 13.40 -16.41 0.16
C VAL A 500 13.50 -17.65 -0.73
N TRP A 501 12.41 -17.97 -1.42
CA TRP A 501 12.27 -19.11 -2.29
C TRP A 501 11.81 -18.66 -3.67
N LEU A 502 12.46 -19.18 -4.71
CA LEU A 502 12.21 -18.83 -6.10
C LEU A 502 11.46 -19.95 -6.83
N PHE A 503 10.34 -19.57 -7.42
CA PHE A 503 9.57 -20.37 -8.36
C PHE A 503 9.79 -19.84 -9.79
N ASP A 504 9.29 -20.58 -10.78
CA ASP A 504 9.38 -20.16 -12.17
C ASP A 504 8.67 -18.81 -12.39
N GLY A 505 9.27 -17.93 -13.18
CA GLY A 505 8.76 -16.57 -13.42
C GLY A 505 9.02 -15.56 -12.30
N ALA A 506 9.82 -15.88 -11.29
CA ALA A 506 10.25 -14.94 -10.24
C ALA A 506 11.03 -13.75 -10.82
N GLU A 507 10.65 -12.53 -10.43
CA GLU A 507 11.29 -11.27 -10.84
C GLU A 507 11.97 -10.61 -9.63
N GLY A 508 12.96 -11.29 -9.07
CA GLY A 508 13.73 -10.84 -7.91
C GLY A 508 14.72 -9.70 -8.17
N GLY A 509 15.14 -9.54 -9.43
CA GLY A 509 16.09 -8.50 -9.85
C GLY A 509 17.43 -8.55 -9.10
N THR A 510 18.05 -7.38 -8.90
CA THR A 510 19.34 -7.25 -8.20
C THR A 510 19.24 -7.64 -6.72
N TRP A 511 18.07 -7.46 -6.10
CA TRP A 511 17.88 -7.73 -4.66
C TRP A 511 18.12 -9.20 -4.30
N VAL A 512 17.63 -10.13 -5.13
CA VAL A 512 17.90 -11.56 -4.94
C VAL A 512 19.39 -11.85 -5.15
N GLN A 513 20.02 -11.23 -6.15
CA GLN A 513 21.46 -11.42 -6.40
C GLN A 513 22.32 -10.93 -5.22
N ASP A 514 21.92 -9.84 -4.57
CA ASP A 514 22.62 -9.30 -3.40
C ASP A 514 22.46 -10.22 -2.18
N LEU A 515 21.29 -10.83 -2.00
CA LEU A 515 21.06 -11.87 -0.98
C LEU A 515 21.92 -13.13 -1.20
N GLU A 516 22.05 -13.58 -2.45
CA GLU A 516 22.91 -14.71 -2.81
C GLU A 516 24.38 -14.40 -2.51
N ARG A 517 24.85 -13.21 -2.88
CA ARG A 517 26.22 -12.75 -2.62
C ARG A 517 26.51 -12.66 -1.12
N GLY A 518 25.61 -12.06 -0.34
CA GLY A 518 25.74 -11.97 1.12
C GLY A 518 25.82 -13.34 1.79
N SER A 519 25.05 -14.32 1.30
CA SER A 519 25.09 -15.70 1.81
C SER A 519 26.39 -16.43 1.46
N SER A 520 26.96 -16.17 0.27
CA SER A 520 28.20 -16.80 -0.19
C SER A 520 29.45 -16.30 0.55
N CYS A 521 29.46 -15.05 1.02
CA CYS A 521 30.56 -14.51 1.85
C CYS A 521 30.67 -15.18 3.22
N ILE A 522 29.57 -15.70 3.77
CA ILE A 522 29.55 -16.37 5.07
C ILE A 522 30.15 -17.79 4.99
N GLN A 523 30.11 -18.44 3.81
CA GLN A 523 30.63 -19.79 3.62
C GLN A 523 32.13 -19.83 3.24
N GLY A 524 32.76 -18.69 2.93
CA GLY A 524 34.14 -18.61 2.43
C GLY A 524 35.23 -18.27 3.45
N SER A 525 34.90 -17.95 4.70
CA SER A 525 35.88 -17.45 5.69
C SER A 525 36.06 -18.39 6.88
N SER A 526 36.81 -19.48 6.68
CA SER A 526 37.44 -20.21 7.78
C SER A 526 38.78 -19.54 8.16
N CYS A 527 38.78 -18.60 9.11
CA CYS A 527 39.84 -18.47 10.14
C CYS A 527 39.57 -17.36 11.19
N SER A 528 39.43 -17.80 12.45
CA SER A 528 39.76 -17.12 13.71
C SER A 528 39.40 -15.64 13.93
N SER A 529 38.29 -15.39 14.63
CA SER A 529 38.28 -14.72 15.95
C SER A 529 36.85 -14.62 16.49
N SER A 530 36.72 -14.72 17.80
CA SER A 530 35.46 -14.68 18.56
C SER A 530 34.78 -13.32 18.46
N GLY A 531 33.60 -13.29 17.83
CA GLY A 531 32.65 -12.16 17.83
C GLY A 531 31.25 -12.70 17.62
N SER A 532 30.30 -12.26 18.44
CA SER A 532 28.89 -12.67 18.48
C SER A 532 28.16 -12.41 17.17
N ALA A 533 27.30 -13.35 16.77
CA ALA A 533 26.61 -13.40 15.49
C ALA A 533 25.33 -12.54 15.43
N GLU A 534 25.41 -11.24 15.75
CA GLU A 534 24.25 -10.32 15.68
C GLU A 534 24.38 -9.13 14.70
N ASP A 535 25.53 -8.89 14.05
CA ASP A 535 25.79 -7.58 13.40
C ASP A 535 25.91 -7.54 11.85
N VAL A 536 25.30 -8.46 11.09
CA VAL A 536 25.46 -8.45 9.60
C VAL A 536 24.17 -8.22 8.79
N ALA A 537 23.01 -8.05 9.43
CA ALA A 537 21.73 -7.91 8.71
C ALA A 537 21.23 -6.46 8.49
N THR A 538 21.92 -5.43 9.02
CA THR A 538 21.47 -4.03 8.95
C THR A 538 22.10 -3.22 7.80
N ASN A 539 23.22 -3.66 7.21
CA ASN A 539 23.97 -2.86 6.22
C ASN A 539 23.61 -3.08 4.74
N GLY A 540 22.47 -3.72 4.43
CA GLY A 540 21.98 -3.87 3.05
C GLY A 540 20.96 -2.82 2.60
N PHE A 541 20.40 -2.04 3.54
CA PHE A 541 19.38 -1.03 3.28
C PHE A 541 19.98 0.36 3.34
N ASN A 542 20.73 0.77 2.32
CA ASN A 542 20.89 2.16 1.87
C ASN A 542 21.99 2.25 0.82
N GLN A 543 21.61 2.29 -0.45
CA GLN A 543 22.38 2.97 -1.49
C GLN A 543 21.48 3.18 -2.71
N ARG A 544 20.83 4.35 -2.77
CA ARG A 544 20.44 4.97 -4.03
C ARG A 544 21.42 6.13 -4.24
N GLU A 545 22.38 5.95 -5.14
CA GLU A 545 23.07 7.09 -5.74
C GLU A 545 22.05 7.91 -6.54
N ALA A 546 21.86 9.17 -6.12
CA ALA A 546 21.06 10.14 -6.86
C ALA A 546 21.84 10.59 -8.11
N LYS A 547 21.27 10.37 -9.30
CA LYS A 547 21.71 11.06 -10.51
C LYS A 547 21.38 12.55 -10.38
N LYS A 548 22.41 13.40 -10.43
CA LYS A 548 22.28 14.86 -10.48
C LYS A 548 21.39 15.30 -11.65
N PRO A 549 20.48 16.27 -11.47
CA PRO A 549 19.76 16.88 -12.58
C PRO A 549 20.73 17.72 -13.43
N LYS A 550 20.66 17.54 -14.76
CA LYS A 550 21.27 18.49 -15.70
C LYS A 550 20.41 19.74 -15.72
N ILE A 551 21.00 20.85 -15.30
CA ILE A 551 20.51 22.19 -15.59
C ILE A 551 21.11 22.54 -16.95
N ASP A 552 20.26 22.62 -17.98
CA ASP A 552 20.64 23.23 -19.25
C ASP A 552 20.41 24.75 -19.13
N HIS A 553 21.45 25.52 -19.44
CA HIS A 553 21.44 26.98 -19.59
C HIS A 553 20.83 27.40 -20.92
#